data_AF-A0A2E2JDT5-F1
#
_entry.id   AF-A0A2E2JDT5-F1
#
_cell.length_a   1.000
_cell.length_b   1.000
_cell.length_c   1.000
_cell.angle_alpha   90.00
_cell.angle_beta   90.00
_cell.angle_gamma   90.00
#
_symmetry.space_group_name_H-M   'P 1'
#
loop_
_entity.id
_entity.type
_entity.pdbx_description
1 polymer ?
#
loop_
_entity_poly.entity_id
_entity_poly.type
_entity_poly.pdbx_seq_one_letter_code
_entity_poly.pdbx_strand_id
1 'polypeptide(L)'
;MTPATPRLQRIADLQQRARDRAAASLVTARKGVQVAQGQLSELQRYAEEYDARPLAQSVWQIQARRAFAERLSAARQQQQQRIARAERQALQAQLDFQRAHTQAQSLSRAAERQRQQLQHDRDRRQQASDDDRSLGTVVAWAAGG
;
A
#
# COMPACT_ATOMS: atom_id res chain seq x y z
N MET A 1 8.54 6.57 -34.44
CA MET A 1 7.16 6.48 -33.90
C MET A 1 7.17 5.53 -32.71
N THR A 2 7.02 6.04 -31.50
CA THR A 2 6.88 5.19 -30.30
C THR A 2 5.57 4.41 -30.42
N PRO A 3 5.59 3.06 -30.36
CA PRO A 3 4.36 2.30 -30.43
C PRO A 3 3.46 2.71 -29.27
N ALA A 4 2.21 3.04 -29.56
CA ALA A 4 1.24 3.44 -28.55
C ALA A 4 1.17 2.38 -27.45
N THR A 5 1.38 2.80 -26.19
CA THR A 5 1.31 1.91 -25.04
C THR A 5 -0.07 1.23 -25.01
N PRO A 6 -0.13 -0.12 -25.00
CA PRO A 6 -1.39 -0.85 -25.05
C PRO A 6 -2.34 -0.40 -23.94
N ARG A 7 -3.64 -0.33 -24.22
CA ARG A 7 -4.66 0.14 -23.26
C ARG A 7 -4.59 -0.64 -21.92
N LEU A 8 -4.32 -1.94 -21.96
CA LEU A 8 -4.15 -2.75 -20.74
C LEU A 8 -2.92 -2.37 -19.94
N GLN A 9 -1.82 -1.99 -20.59
CA GLN A 9 -0.63 -1.54 -19.87
C GLN A 9 -0.90 -0.26 -19.10
N ARG A 10 -1.61 0.71 -19.70
CA ARG A 10 -2.00 1.93 -18.99
C ARG A 10 -2.89 1.63 -17.77
N ILE A 11 -3.81 0.68 -17.91
CA ILE A 11 -4.66 0.25 -16.79
C ILE A 11 -3.83 -0.43 -15.69
N ALA A 12 -2.89 -1.29 -16.08
CA ALA A 12 -1.97 -1.94 -15.14
C ALA A 12 -1.12 -0.91 -14.38
N ASP A 13 -0.59 0.11 -15.06
CA ASP A 13 0.19 1.19 -14.45
C ASP A 13 -0.66 2.01 -13.46
N LEU A 14 -1.93 2.28 -13.78
CA LEU A 14 -2.86 2.96 -12.87
C LEU A 14 -3.12 2.13 -11.61
N GLN A 15 -3.33 0.83 -11.75
CA GLN A 15 -3.56 -0.06 -10.60
C GLN A 15 -2.32 -0.26 -9.76
N GLN A 16 -1.15 -0.26 -10.40
CA GLN A 16 0.13 -0.26 -9.71
C GLN A 16 0.28 0.99 -8.83
N ARG A 17 -0.06 2.18 -9.34
CA ARG A 17 -0.11 3.41 -8.53
C ARG A 17 -1.14 3.34 -7.40
N ALA A 18 -2.30 2.74 -7.63
CA ALA A 18 -3.32 2.56 -6.60
C ALA A 18 -2.81 1.65 -5.45
N ARG A 19 -2.13 0.55 -5.80
CA ARG A 19 -1.46 -0.34 -4.85
C ARG A 19 -0.41 0.41 -4.02
N ASP A 20 0.43 1.21 -4.66
CA ASP A 20 1.50 1.91 -3.98
C ASP A 20 0.95 3.00 -3.02
N ARG A 21 -0.16 3.66 -3.40
CA ARG A 21 -0.90 4.55 -2.48
C ARG A 21 -1.51 3.80 -1.29
N ALA A 22 -2.12 2.63 -1.52
CA ALA A 22 -2.66 1.80 -0.46
C ALA A 22 -1.56 1.30 0.49
N ALA A 23 -0.37 0.99 -0.03
CA ALA A 23 0.79 0.63 0.77
C ALA A 23 1.25 1.80 1.66
N ALA A 24 1.35 3.01 1.11
CA ALA A 24 1.70 4.20 1.87
C ALA A 24 0.67 4.50 2.98
N SER A 25 -0.62 4.32 2.69
CA SER A 25 -1.70 4.43 3.68
C SER A 25 -1.56 3.40 4.80
N LEU A 26 -1.29 2.13 4.48
CA LEU A 26 -1.07 1.08 5.47
C LEU A 26 0.13 1.37 6.38
N VAL A 27 1.24 1.84 5.82
CA VAL A 27 2.42 2.24 6.61
C VAL A 27 2.07 3.37 7.58
N THR A 28 1.34 4.37 7.09
CA THR A 28 0.90 5.52 7.90
C THR A 28 -0.03 5.09 9.03
N ALA A 29 -1.01 4.23 8.74
CA ALA A 29 -1.93 3.71 9.73
C ALA A 29 -1.22 2.87 10.80
N ARG A 30 -0.27 2.01 10.41
CA ARG A 30 0.54 1.23 11.35
C ARG A 30 1.42 2.11 12.25
N LYS A 31 2.04 3.15 11.68
CA LYS A 31 2.77 4.15 12.49
C LYS A 31 1.84 4.84 13.48
N GLY A 32 0.62 5.19 13.07
CA GLY A 32 -0.40 5.76 13.95
C GLY A 32 -0.73 4.86 15.14
N VAL A 33 -0.87 3.55 14.92
CA VAL A 33 -1.05 2.56 16.00
C VAL A 33 0.14 2.56 16.95
N GLN A 34 1.37 2.49 16.43
CA GLN A 34 2.58 2.48 17.25
C GLN A 34 2.71 3.75 18.11
N VAL A 35 2.44 4.93 17.53
CA VAL A 35 2.46 6.20 18.27
C VAL A 35 1.41 6.19 19.38
N ALA A 36 0.18 5.74 19.09
CA ALA A 36 -0.89 5.69 20.08
C ALA A 36 -0.58 4.70 21.23
N GLN A 37 0.03 3.56 20.91
CA GLN A 37 0.51 2.59 21.90
C GLN A 37 1.66 3.14 22.74
N GLY A 38 2.61 3.85 22.13
CA GLY A 38 3.70 4.53 22.84
C GLY A 38 3.19 5.55 23.86
N GLN A 39 2.23 6.39 23.45
CA GLN A 39 1.58 7.35 24.35
C GLN A 39 0.87 6.67 25.54
N LEU A 40 0.25 5.50 25.33
CA LEU A 40 -0.35 4.75 26.44
C LEU A 40 0.73 4.21 27.39
N SER A 41 1.84 3.71 26.85
CA SER A 41 2.96 3.25 27.67
C SER A 41 3.57 4.37 28.51
N GLU A 42 3.72 5.57 27.95
CA GLU A 42 4.15 6.76 28.69
C GLU A 42 3.17 7.13 29.81
N LEU A 43 1.85 7.11 29.54
CA LEU A 43 0.83 7.36 30.56
C LEU A 43 0.84 6.32 31.67
N GLN A 44 1.10 5.05 31.34
CA GLN A 44 1.19 3.96 32.31
C GLN A 44 2.42 4.13 33.21
N ARG A 45 3.58 4.39 32.60
CA ARG A 45 4.82 4.66 33.34
C ARG A 45 4.66 5.86 34.27
N TYR A 46 4.05 6.94 33.77
CA TYR A 46 3.79 8.12 34.58
C TYR A 46 2.81 7.82 35.74
N ALA A 47 1.82 6.95 35.53
CA ALA A 47 0.92 6.51 36.60
C ALA A 47 1.67 5.75 37.70
N GLU A 48 2.55 4.82 37.32
CA GLU A 48 3.37 4.06 38.25
C GLU A 48 4.32 4.97 39.06
N GLU A 49 4.99 5.90 38.38
CA GLU A 49 5.86 6.90 39.01
C GLU A 49 5.08 7.82 39.95
N TYR A 50 3.82 8.14 39.62
CA TYR A 50 2.95 8.96 40.47
C TYR A 50 2.47 8.19 41.70
N ASP A 51 2.14 6.90 41.56
CA ASP A 51 1.69 6.07 42.67
C ASP A 51 2.81 5.74 43.66
N ALA A 52 4.05 5.61 43.16
CA ALA A 52 5.25 5.45 43.98
C ALA A 52 5.59 6.68 44.84
N ARG A 53 4.95 7.83 44.62
CA ARG A 53 5.20 9.05 45.42
C ARG A 53 4.70 8.88 46.85
N PRO A 54 5.40 9.49 47.83
CA PRO A 54 5.01 9.46 49.24
C PRO A 54 3.54 9.82 49.45
N LEU A 55 2.93 9.19 50.45
CA LEU A 55 1.53 9.46 50.80
C LEU A 55 1.35 10.95 51.16
N ALA A 56 0.26 11.51 50.67
CA ALA A 56 -0.17 12.85 51.01
C ALA A 56 -0.45 12.94 52.51
N GLN A 57 0.06 13.99 53.17
CA GLN A 57 -0.06 14.15 54.62
C GLN A 57 -1.24 15.04 55.02
N SER A 58 -1.70 15.92 54.13
CA SER A 58 -2.86 16.78 54.38
C SER A 58 -4.11 16.31 53.62
N VAL A 59 -5.29 16.59 54.20
CA VAL A 59 -6.59 16.26 53.59
C VAL A 59 -6.72 16.83 52.18
N TRP A 60 -6.25 18.07 51.96
CA TRP A 60 -6.25 18.69 50.65
C TRP A 60 -5.33 17.95 49.65
N GLN A 61 -4.14 17.53 50.08
CA GLN A 61 -3.23 16.74 49.22
C GLN A 61 -3.83 15.37 48.86
N ILE A 62 -4.55 14.73 49.79
CA ILE A 62 -5.25 13.45 49.53
C ILE A 62 -6.35 13.64 48.47
N GLN A 63 -7.16 14.69 48.61
CA GLN A 63 -8.22 15.00 47.63
C GLN A 63 -7.64 15.34 46.26
N ALA A 64 -6.59 16.17 46.21
CA ALA A 64 -5.89 16.49 44.96
C ALA A 64 -5.31 15.23 44.30
N ARG A 65 -4.73 14.32 45.09
CA ARG A 65 -4.18 13.05 44.59
C ARG A 65 -5.27 12.15 43.98
N ARG A 66 -6.44 12.05 44.62
CA ARG A 66 -7.59 11.29 44.10
C ARG A 66 -8.12 11.88 42.79
N ALA A 67 -8.38 13.19 42.75
CA ALA A 67 -8.86 13.86 41.55
C ALA A 67 -7.89 13.71 40.37
N PHE A 68 -6.58 13.75 40.64
CA PHE A 68 -5.58 13.51 39.61
C PHE A 68 -5.57 12.06 39.12
N ALA A 69 -5.66 11.08 40.02
CA ALA A 69 -5.73 9.67 39.65
C ALA A 69 -6.97 9.35 38.78
N GLU A 70 -8.12 9.94 39.10
CA GLU A 70 -9.33 9.83 38.27
C GLU A 70 -9.12 10.40 36.86
N ARG A 71 -8.51 11.59 36.75
CA ARG A 71 -8.18 12.19 35.44
C ARG A 71 -7.21 11.33 34.65
N LEU A 72 -6.20 10.75 35.30
CA LEU A 72 -5.22 9.88 34.66
C LEU A 72 -5.87 8.57 34.17
N SER A 73 -6.80 8.01 34.95
CA SER A 73 -7.59 6.85 34.54
C SER A 73 -8.46 7.16 33.31
N ALA A 74 -9.16 8.30 33.32
CA ALA A 74 -9.95 8.75 32.18
C ALA A 74 -9.07 8.97 30.92
N ALA A 75 -7.88 9.57 31.08
CA ALA A 75 -6.93 9.76 29.99
C ALA A 75 -6.44 8.43 29.40
N ARG A 76 -6.16 7.43 30.26
CA ARG A 76 -5.79 6.07 29.81
C ARG A 76 -6.92 5.41 29.03
N GLN A 77 -8.17 5.51 29.51
CA GLN A 77 -9.33 4.96 28.81
C GLN A 77 -9.54 5.64 27.45
N GLN A 78 -9.42 6.96 27.39
CA GLN A 78 -9.49 7.70 26.13
C GLN A 78 -8.39 7.27 25.16
N GLN A 79 -7.18 7.05 25.66
CA GLN A 79 -6.06 6.59 24.84
C GLN A 79 -6.27 5.17 24.32
N GLN A 80 -6.82 4.26 25.13
CA GLN A 80 -7.22 2.92 24.67
C GLN A 80 -8.25 2.97 23.54
N GLN A 81 -9.24 3.88 23.65
CA GLN A 81 -10.21 4.08 22.56
C GLN A 81 -9.54 4.61 21.28
N ARG A 82 -8.52 5.47 21.41
CA ARG A 82 -7.74 5.97 20.26
C ARG A 82 -6.94 4.84 19.60
N ILE A 83 -6.30 3.97 20.39
CA ILE A 83 -5.61 2.78 19.89
C ILE A 83 -6.60 1.89 19.12
N ALA A 84 -7.76 1.57 19.70
CA ALA A 84 -8.76 0.75 19.02
C ALA A 84 -9.28 1.37 17.70
N ARG A 85 -9.36 2.71 17.62
CA ARG A 85 -9.68 3.41 16.36
C ARG A 85 -8.54 3.29 15.35
N ALA A 86 -7.30 3.51 15.78
CA ALA A 86 -6.12 3.39 14.92
C ALA A 86 -5.93 1.96 14.40
N GLU A 87 -6.16 0.94 15.24
CA GLU A 87 -6.08 -0.47 14.85
C GLU A 87 -7.13 -0.82 13.80
N ARG A 88 -8.38 -0.34 13.96
CA ARG A 88 -9.42 -0.51 12.94
C ARG A 88 -9.04 0.16 11.61
N GLN A 89 -8.44 1.35 11.66
CA GLN A 89 -7.94 2.03 10.47
C GLN A 89 -6.80 1.25 9.80
N ALA A 90 -5.87 0.71 10.59
CA ALA A 90 -4.77 -0.11 10.07
C ALA A 90 -5.26 -1.41 9.44
N LEU A 91 -6.26 -2.06 10.05
CA LEU A 91 -6.90 -3.25 9.49
C LEU A 91 -7.60 -2.92 8.16
N GLN A 92 -8.35 -1.82 8.10
CA GLN A 92 -8.99 -1.41 6.86
C GLN A 92 -7.96 -1.11 5.75
N ALA A 93 -6.90 -0.36 6.08
CA ALA A 93 -5.83 -0.07 5.13
C ALA A 93 -5.10 -1.35 4.65
N GLN A 94 -5.00 -2.37 5.52
CA GLN A 94 -4.44 -3.67 5.15
C GLN A 94 -5.32 -4.40 4.14
N LEU A 95 -6.65 -4.42 4.36
CA LEU A 95 -7.59 -5.02 3.43
C LEU A 95 -7.58 -4.28 2.08
N ASP A 96 -7.53 -2.95 2.09
CA ASP A 96 -7.47 -2.14 0.87
C ASP A 96 -6.17 -2.37 0.10
N PHE A 97 -5.03 -2.49 0.80
CA PHE A 97 -3.76 -2.86 0.19
C PHE A 97 -3.82 -4.25 -0.43
N GLN A 98 -4.37 -5.26 0.26
CA GLN A 98 -4.49 -6.61 -0.29
C GLN A 98 -5.36 -6.64 -1.55
N ARG A 99 -6.48 -5.92 -1.55
CA ARG A 99 -7.35 -5.80 -2.73
C ARG A 99 -6.62 -5.14 -3.91
N ALA A 100 -5.98 -4.01 -3.67
CA ALA A 100 -5.24 -3.28 -4.70
C ALA A 100 -4.04 -4.10 -5.23
N HIS A 101 -3.37 -4.85 -4.35
CA HIS A 101 -2.26 -5.73 -4.71
C HIS A 101 -2.70 -6.84 -5.66
N THR A 102 -3.77 -7.56 -5.33
CA THR A 102 -4.32 -8.64 -6.16
C THR A 102 -4.77 -8.11 -7.52
N GLN A 103 -5.45 -6.95 -7.56
CA GLN A 103 -5.89 -6.32 -8.81
C GLN A 103 -4.69 -5.90 -9.68
N ALA A 104 -3.69 -5.24 -9.09
CA ALA A 104 -2.49 -4.82 -9.81
C ALA A 104 -1.71 -6.02 -10.38
N GLN A 105 -1.56 -7.11 -9.61
CA GLN A 105 -0.90 -8.33 -10.09
C GLN A 105 -1.64 -8.97 -11.27
N SER A 106 -2.97 -9.10 -11.16
CA SER A 106 -3.79 -9.69 -12.23
C SER A 106 -3.66 -8.91 -13.53
N LEU A 107 -3.76 -7.57 -13.46
CA LEU A 107 -3.67 -6.70 -14.62
C LEU A 107 -2.26 -6.61 -15.19
N SER A 108 -1.23 -6.65 -14.34
CA SER A 108 0.16 -6.73 -14.80
C SER A 108 0.41 -8.00 -15.61
N ARG A 109 -0.08 -9.16 -15.14
CA ARG A 109 0.00 -10.43 -15.90
C ARG A 109 -0.79 -10.38 -17.21
N ALA A 110 -1.95 -9.73 -17.22
CA ALA A 110 -2.75 -9.59 -18.44
C ALA A 110 -2.07 -8.67 -19.47
N ALA A 111 -1.51 -7.54 -19.01
CA ALA A 111 -0.77 -6.62 -19.87
C ALA A 111 0.50 -7.25 -20.44
N GLU A 112 1.22 -8.05 -19.65
CA GLU A 112 2.39 -8.79 -20.11
C GLU A 112 2.05 -9.81 -21.20
N ARG A 113 0.98 -10.59 -20.99
CA ARG A 113 0.48 -11.52 -22.03
C ARG A 113 0.08 -10.79 -23.31
N GLN A 114 -0.57 -9.64 -23.21
CA GLN A 114 -0.92 -8.84 -24.39
C GLN A 114 0.33 -8.36 -25.14
N ARG A 115 1.38 -7.93 -24.42
CA ARG A 115 2.64 -7.51 -25.04
C ARG A 115 3.29 -8.66 -25.80
N GLN A 116 3.36 -9.84 -25.19
CA GLN A 116 3.94 -11.02 -25.83
C GLN A 116 3.18 -11.42 -27.10
N GLN A 117 1.84 -11.37 -27.07
CA GLN A 117 1.00 -11.62 -28.26
C GLN A 117 1.27 -10.59 -29.36
N LEU A 118 1.30 -9.29 -29.03
CA LEU A 118 1.58 -8.24 -30.01
C LEU A 118 2.99 -8.34 -30.61
N GLN A 119 3.97 -8.77 -29.82
CA GLN A 119 5.33 -9.00 -30.29
C GLN A 119 5.37 -10.17 -31.27
N HIS A 120 4.80 -11.29 -30.90
CA HIS A 120 4.74 -12.47 -31.75
C HIS A 120 3.96 -12.23 -33.06
N ASP A 121 2.87 -11.46 -33.02
CA ASP A 121 2.14 -11.07 -34.23
C ASP A 121 2.96 -10.14 -35.15
N ARG A 122 3.81 -9.26 -34.57
CA ARG A 122 4.74 -8.44 -35.34
C ARG A 122 5.82 -9.27 -35.99
N ASP A 123 6.42 -10.20 -35.23
CA ASP A 123 7.48 -11.07 -35.72
C ASP A 123 6.98 -11.94 -36.88
N ARG A 124 5.77 -12.50 -36.77
CA ARG A 124 5.10 -13.23 -37.86
C ARG A 124 4.86 -12.38 -39.10
N ARG A 125 4.39 -11.13 -38.94
CA ARG A 125 4.16 -10.22 -40.07
C ARG A 125 5.47 -9.82 -40.75
N GLN A 126 6.53 -9.64 -39.97
CA GLN A 126 7.86 -9.31 -40.48
C GLN A 126 8.41 -10.49 -41.31
N GLN A 127 8.34 -11.71 -40.79
CA GLN A 127 8.72 -12.93 -41.51
C GLN A 127 7.96 -13.07 -42.84
N ALA A 128 6.63 -12.92 -42.82
CA ALA A 128 5.83 -12.97 -44.05
C ALA A 128 6.24 -11.90 -45.08
N SER A 129 6.55 -10.69 -44.62
CA SER A 129 7.00 -9.61 -45.51
C SER A 129 8.38 -9.85 -46.11
N ASP A 130 9.28 -10.46 -45.33
CA ASP A 130 10.63 -10.81 -45.78
C ASP A 130 10.61 -12.00 -46.74
N ASP A 131 9.75 -13.00 -46.50
CA ASP A 131 9.49 -14.12 -47.40
C ASP A 131 8.93 -13.63 -48.74
N ASP A 132 7.91 -12.76 -48.75
CA ASP A 132 7.34 -12.18 -49.98
C ASP A 132 8.38 -11.38 -50.78
N ARG A 133 9.24 -10.61 -50.11
CA ARG A 133 10.35 -9.91 -50.76
C ARG A 133 11.37 -10.87 -51.34
N SER A 134 11.70 -11.94 -50.62
CA SER A 134 12.64 -12.96 -51.10
C SER A 134 12.10 -13.66 -52.35
N LEU A 135 10.82 -14.06 -52.34
CA LEU A 135 10.14 -14.70 -53.47
C LEU A 135 10.03 -13.74 -54.67
N GLY A 136 9.65 -12.48 -54.45
CA GLY A 136 9.59 -11.48 -55.51
C GLY A 136 10.96 -11.20 -56.17
N THR A 137 12.04 -11.24 -55.38
CA THR A 137 13.41 -11.06 -55.89
C THR A 137 13.86 -12.27 -56.73
N VAL A 138 13.53 -13.50 -56.30
CA VAL A 138 13.84 -14.72 -57.05
C VAL A 138 13.07 -14.79 -58.38
N VAL A 139 11.80 -14.39 -58.38
CA VAL A 139 10.98 -14.34 -59.61
C VAL A 139 11.48 -13.27 -60.58
N ALA A 140 11.92 -12.11 -60.09
CA ALA A 140 12.48 -11.05 -60.94
C ALA A 140 13.81 -11.46 -61.62
N TRP A 141 14.65 -12.25 -60.94
CA TRP A 141 15.86 -12.82 -61.54
C TRP A 141 15.56 -13.89 -62.59
N ALA A 142 14.53 -14.71 -62.39
CA ALA A 142 14.17 -15.78 -63.31
C ALA A 142 13.47 -15.29 -64.61
N ALA A 143 12.88 -14.09 -64.60
CA ALA A 143 12.19 -13.51 -65.76
C ALA A 143 13.06 -12.53 -66.59
N GLY A 144 14.27 -12.20 -66.12
CA GLY A 144 15.17 -11.21 -66.73
C GLY A 144 16.41 -11.76 -67.43
N GLY A 145 16.52 -13.08 -67.60
CA GLY A 145 17.57 -13.76 -68.38
C GLY A 145 16.98 -14.51 -69.56
#